data_AF-A0A246G551-F1
#
_entry.id   AF-A0A246G551-F1
#
_cell.length_a   1.000
_cell.length_b   1.000
_cell.length_c   1.000
_cell.angle_alpha   90.00
_cell.angle_beta   90.00
_cell.angle_gamma   90.00
#
_symmetry.space_group_name_H-M   'P 1'
#
loop_
_entity.id
_entity.type
_entity.pdbx_description
1 polymer ?
#
loop_
_entity_poly.entity_id
_entity_poly.type
_entity_poly.pdbx_seq_one_letter_code
_entity_poly.pdbx_strand_id
1 'polypeptide(L)'
;MYNPQLPTEGHSSMHDAGFASGDQAFGKAPEHGNQRIRHLLKCFGLRTSLIRLKVIDALLNAADNQRSLGVRGVHSHLLELGIPLSFLSVREVLKRLCTEGVITLNADKSYSLHEQAAKVLEGRD
;
A
#
# COMPACT_ATOMS: atom_id res chain seq x y z
N MET A 1 -33.23 -18.63 43.33
CA MET A 1 -32.65 -19.02 42.04
C MET A 1 -31.14 -19.13 42.26
N TYR A 2 -30.68 -20.34 42.54
CA TYR A 2 -29.27 -20.64 42.86
C TYR A 2 -28.46 -20.74 41.57
N ASN A 3 -27.30 -20.09 41.54
CA ASN A 3 -26.37 -20.08 40.41
C ASN A 3 -25.24 -21.10 40.68
N PRO A 4 -25.20 -22.28 40.03
CA PRO A 4 -24.08 -23.19 40.20
C PRO A 4 -22.90 -22.73 39.33
N GLN A 5 -21.82 -22.30 39.98
CA GLN A 5 -20.47 -22.31 39.42
C GLN A 5 -19.93 -23.74 39.42
N LEU A 6 -19.12 -24.08 38.40
CA LEU A 6 -17.92 -24.95 38.37
C LEU A 6 -17.79 -25.64 36.99
N PRO A 7 -16.60 -26.12 36.57
CA PRO A 7 -15.23 -25.81 36.99
C PRO A 7 -14.29 -25.46 35.83
N THR A 8 -13.20 -24.79 36.19
CA THR A 8 -11.96 -24.58 35.44
C THR A 8 -11.44 -25.89 34.83
N GLU A 9 -11.56 -26.05 33.51
CA GLU A 9 -10.77 -27.02 32.76
C GLU A 9 -9.39 -26.42 32.48
N GLY A 10 -8.38 -27.04 33.10
CA GLY A 10 -6.99 -26.76 32.78
C GLY A 10 -6.63 -27.34 31.43
N HIS A 11 -5.75 -26.65 30.71
CA HIS A 11 -4.57 -27.24 30.08
C HIS A 11 -3.71 -26.11 29.52
N SER A 12 -2.74 -25.70 30.33
CA SER A 12 -1.54 -25.05 29.86
C SER A 12 -0.73 -26.10 29.09
N SER A 13 -0.73 -26.03 27.77
CA SER A 13 0.33 -26.59 26.96
C SER A 13 0.58 -25.70 25.76
N MET A 14 1.76 -25.08 25.82
CA MET A 14 2.44 -24.34 24.78
C MET A 14 2.23 -25.02 23.42
N HIS A 15 1.54 -24.33 22.50
CA HIS A 15 1.77 -24.56 21.09
C HIS A 15 2.76 -23.51 20.63
N ASP A 16 4.03 -23.90 20.70
CA ASP A 16 5.05 -23.42 19.77
C ASP A 16 4.51 -23.65 18.36
N ALA A 17 4.12 -22.57 17.71
CA ALA A 17 4.04 -22.51 16.27
C ALA A 17 4.86 -21.29 15.89
N GLY A 18 6.17 -21.51 15.82
CA GLY A 18 7.13 -20.56 15.32
C GLY A 18 6.59 -19.85 14.07
N PHE A 19 6.89 -18.57 14.00
CA PHE A 19 6.78 -17.76 12.80
C PHE A 19 7.52 -18.47 11.65
N ALA A 20 6.80 -19.32 10.94
CA ALA A 20 7.24 -19.92 9.70
C ALA A 20 7.29 -18.79 8.66
N SER A 21 8.43 -18.13 8.64
CA SER A 21 8.92 -17.44 7.46
C SER A 21 9.19 -18.51 6.41
N GLY A 22 8.23 -18.67 5.50
CA GLY A 22 8.31 -19.50 4.29
C GLY A 22 7.09 -19.12 3.47
N ASP A 23 7.20 -18.16 2.56
CA ASP A 23 7.75 -18.38 1.21
C ASP A 23 7.28 -19.72 0.62
N GLN A 24 6.04 -19.74 0.10
CA GLN A 24 5.87 -20.03 -1.32
C GLN A 24 4.44 -19.85 -1.86
N ALA A 25 4.40 -19.10 -2.96
CA ALA A 25 3.73 -19.45 -4.20
C ALA A 25 2.21 -19.24 -4.31
N PHE A 26 1.82 -18.01 -4.69
CA PHE A 26 0.72 -17.82 -5.65
C PHE A 26 1.02 -16.63 -6.60
N GLY A 27 1.37 -16.94 -7.85
CA GLY A 27 1.19 -16.04 -9.00
C GLY A 27 2.29 -15.00 -9.22
N LYS A 28 2.93 -15.07 -10.38
CA LYS A 28 3.94 -14.13 -10.90
C LYS A 28 3.63 -12.64 -10.58
N ALA A 29 4.55 -12.01 -9.82
CA ALA A 29 4.91 -10.59 -9.85
C ALA A 29 4.00 -9.47 -9.25
N PRO A 30 3.23 -9.65 -8.16
CA PRO A 30 2.75 -8.52 -7.35
C PRO A 30 3.52 -8.31 -6.03
N GLU A 31 4.25 -9.31 -5.53
CA GLU A 31 4.86 -9.26 -4.20
C GLU A 31 6.10 -8.36 -4.13
N HIS A 32 6.95 -8.42 -5.15
CA HIS A 32 8.20 -7.65 -5.19
C HIS A 32 7.95 -6.14 -5.38
N GLY A 33 6.97 -5.78 -6.23
CA GLY A 33 6.56 -4.38 -6.42
C GLY A 33 6.04 -3.76 -5.13
N ASN A 34 5.16 -4.48 -4.42
CA ASN A 34 4.64 -4.03 -3.14
C ASN A 34 5.75 -3.91 -2.07
N GLN A 35 6.73 -4.82 -2.02
CA GLN A 35 7.86 -4.72 -1.10
C GLN A 35 8.67 -3.42 -1.31
N ARG A 36 8.95 -3.05 -2.56
CA ARG A 36 9.66 -1.81 -2.89
C ARG A 36 8.84 -0.57 -2.52
N ILE A 37 7.54 -0.56 -2.79
CA ILE A 37 6.67 0.57 -2.41
C ILE A 37 6.55 0.67 -0.88
N ARG A 38 6.53 -0.45 -0.15
CA ARG A 38 6.58 -0.45 1.33
C ARG A 38 7.86 0.17 1.85
N HIS A 39 9.01 -0.18 1.26
CA HIS A 39 10.30 0.42 1.61
C HIS A 39 10.31 1.92 1.32
N LEU A 40 9.84 2.33 0.14
CA LEU A 40 9.67 3.73 -0.24
C LEU A 40 8.86 4.49 0.81
N LEU A 41 7.66 4.03 1.15
CA LEU A 41 6.82 4.68 2.16
C LEU A 41 7.55 4.83 3.51
N LYS A 42 8.34 3.81 3.91
CA LYS A 42 9.14 3.87 5.13
C LYS A 42 10.24 4.95 5.06
N CYS A 43 10.96 5.08 3.95
CA CYS A 43 11.98 6.12 3.77
C CYS A 43 11.40 7.53 3.84
N PHE A 44 10.16 7.71 3.37
CA PHE A 44 9.45 8.99 3.43
C PHE A 44 8.65 9.19 4.73
N GLY A 45 8.89 8.39 5.78
CA GLY A 45 8.22 8.54 7.09
C GLY A 45 6.73 8.18 7.09
N LEU A 46 6.23 7.53 6.04
CA LEU A 46 4.83 7.21 5.87
C LEU A 46 4.48 5.81 6.36
N ARG A 47 3.36 5.72 7.07
CA ARG A 47 2.73 4.43 7.37
C ARG A 47 2.37 3.69 6.08
N THR A 48 2.73 2.41 6.04
CA THR A 48 2.30 1.46 5.02
C THR A 48 0.80 1.20 5.16
N SER A 49 0.04 1.49 4.10
CA SER A 49 -1.39 1.15 4.01
C SER A 49 -1.72 0.67 2.61
N LEU A 50 -2.74 -0.18 2.48
CA LEU A 50 -3.18 -0.72 1.19
C LEU A 50 -3.47 0.39 0.17
N ILE A 51 -4.15 1.44 0.61
CA ILE A 51 -4.53 2.57 -0.26
C ILE A 51 -3.31 3.28 -0.83
N ARG A 52 -2.30 3.57 0.00
CA ARG A 52 -1.09 4.25 -0.46
C ARG A 52 -0.29 3.37 -1.41
N LEU A 53 -0.20 2.08 -1.09
CA LEU A 53 0.43 1.10 -1.98
C LEU A 53 -0.26 1.11 -3.34
N LYS A 54 -1.59 1.01 -3.38
CA LYS A 54 -2.37 0.97 -4.63
C LYS A 54 -2.38 2.26 -5.42
N VAL A 55 -2.35 3.41 -4.76
CA VAL A 55 -2.17 4.69 -5.46
C VAL A 55 -0.80 4.74 -6.13
N ILE A 56 0.28 4.38 -5.43
CA ILE A 56 1.64 4.42 -6.00
C ILE A 56 1.80 3.37 -7.10
N ASP A 57 1.30 2.15 -6.89
CA ASP A 57 1.25 1.06 -7.87
C ASP A 57 0.55 1.51 -9.16
N ALA A 58 -0.59 2.20 -9.05
CA ALA A 58 -1.31 2.76 -10.19
C ALA A 58 -0.49 3.80 -10.96
N LEU A 59 0.21 4.70 -10.25
CA LEU A 59 1.07 5.71 -10.86
C LEU A 59 2.27 5.08 -11.59
N LEU A 60 2.88 4.06 -10.99
CA LEU A 60 3.99 3.32 -11.60
C LEU A 60 3.54 2.58 -12.86
N ASN A 61 2.42 1.86 -12.78
CA ASN A 61 1.87 1.15 -13.92
C ASN A 61 1.50 2.12 -15.07
N ALA A 62 0.94 3.28 -14.75
CA ALA A 62 0.67 4.29 -15.77
C ALA A 62 1.94 4.83 -16.41
N ALA A 63 2.97 5.12 -15.61
CA ALA A 63 4.26 5.60 -16.10
C ALA A 63 4.94 4.58 -17.04
N ASP A 64 4.89 3.28 -16.71
CA ASP A 64 5.39 2.19 -17.55
C ASP A 64 4.68 2.14 -18.91
N ASN A 65 3.38 2.44 -18.92
CA ASN A 65 2.57 2.53 -20.13
C ASN A 65 2.66 3.89 -20.85
N GLN A 66 3.64 4.75 -20.49
CA GLN A 66 3.80 6.11 -21.02
C GLN A 66 2.54 7.00 -20.84
N ARG A 67 1.74 6.73 -19.81
CA ARG A 67 0.54 7.47 -19.44
C ARG A 67 0.75 8.22 -18.14
N SER A 68 0.00 9.31 -17.96
CA SER A 68 -0.06 10.05 -16.71
C SER A 68 -1.44 9.92 -16.08
N LEU A 69 -1.53 9.91 -14.74
CA LEU A 69 -2.81 9.78 -14.04
C LEU A 69 -3.11 11.03 -13.22
N GLY A 70 -4.26 11.67 -13.52
CA GLY A 70 -4.88 12.62 -12.60
C GLY A 70 -5.74 11.91 -11.54
N VAL A 71 -6.36 12.70 -10.66
CA VAL A 71 -7.24 12.19 -9.58
C VAL A 71 -8.33 11.23 -10.10
N ARG A 72 -8.94 11.56 -11.26
CA ARG A 72 -9.96 10.72 -11.89
C ARG A 72 -9.44 9.36 -12.32
N GLY A 73 -8.25 9.31 -12.91
CA GLY A 73 -7.62 8.07 -13.34
C GLY A 73 -7.28 7.17 -12.15
N VAL A 74 -6.69 7.75 -11.09
CA VAL A 74 -6.41 7.03 -9.84
C VAL A 74 -7.70 6.50 -9.20
N HIS A 75 -8.75 7.32 -9.15
CA HIS A 75 -10.04 6.90 -8.58
C HIS A 75 -10.69 5.77 -9.39
N SER A 76 -10.70 5.87 -10.73
CA SER A 76 -11.18 4.77 -11.59
C SER A 76 -10.41 3.49 -11.33
N HIS A 77 -9.08 3.57 -11.30
CA HIS A 77 -8.23 2.41 -11.07
C HIS A 77 -8.49 1.74 -9.72
N LEU A 78 -8.68 2.52 -8.65
CA LEU A 78 -9.03 1.99 -7.34
C LEU A 78 -10.40 1.31 -7.33
N LEU A 79 -11.40 1.85 -8.04
CA LEU A 79 -12.71 1.21 -8.21
C LEU A 79 -12.61 -0.11 -8.97
N GLU A 80 -11.82 -0.16 -10.04
CA GLU A 80 -11.57 -1.37 -10.84
C GLU A 80 -10.91 -2.47 -10.00
N LEU A 81 -10.07 -2.10 -9.02
CA LEU A 81 -9.48 -3.01 -8.05
C LEU A 81 -10.43 -3.43 -6.90
N GLY A 82 -11.69 -2.97 -6.91
CA GLY A 82 -12.66 -3.26 -5.86
C GLY A 82 -12.41 -2.49 -4.55
N ILE A 83 -11.72 -1.35 -4.62
CA ILE A 83 -11.42 -0.49 -3.47
C ILE A 83 -12.29 0.77 -3.55
N PRO A 84 -13.51 0.76 -2.99
CA PRO A 84 -14.42 1.89 -3.06
C PRO A 84 -13.95 3.01 -2.12
N LEU A 85 -13.19 3.96 -2.68
CA LEU A 85 -12.89 5.21 -2.01
C LEU A 85 -13.65 6.36 -2.64
N SER A 86 -14.08 7.31 -1.81
CA SER A 86 -14.67 8.54 -2.34
C SER A 86 -13.63 9.34 -3.12
N PHE A 87 -14.09 10.09 -4.12
CA PHE A 87 -13.24 10.99 -4.89
C PHE A 87 -12.49 12.00 -4.00
N LEU A 88 -13.14 12.47 -2.93
CA LEU A 88 -12.51 13.37 -1.95
C LEU A 88 -11.36 12.67 -1.22
N SER A 89 -11.57 11.44 -0.74
CA SER A 89 -10.54 10.66 -0.06
C SER A 89 -9.34 10.38 -0.96
N VAL A 90 -9.55 10.10 -2.26
CA VAL A 90 -8.45 9.94 -3.23
C VAL A 90 -7.65 11.22 -3.35
N ARG A 91 -8.33 12.38 -3.46
CA ARG A 91 -7.66 13.68 -3.50
C ARG A 91 -6.86 13.97 -2.23
N GLU A 92 -7.38 13.62 -1.06
CA GLU A 92 -6.67 13.78 0.22
C GLU A 92 -5.43 12.91 0.30
N VAL A 93 -5.51 11.65 -0.16
CA VAL A 93 -4.36 10.74 -0.23
C VAL A 93 -3.29 11.30 -1.17
N LEU A 94 -3.67 11.73 -2.37
CA LEU A 94 -2.74 12.32 -3.34
C LEU A 94 -2.11 13.61 -2.79
N LYS A 95 -2.91 14.48 -2.17
CA LYS A 95 -2.41 15.70 -1.52
C LYS A 95 -1.38 15.35 -0.46
N ARG A 96 -1.66 14.37 0.40
CA ARG A 96 -0.73 13.95 1.45
C ARG A 96 0.55 13.35 0.88
N LEU A 97 0.46 12.45 -0.10
CA LEU A 97 1.66 11.90 -0.77
C LEU A 97 2.51 13.00 -1.42
N CYS A 98 1.88 14.07 -1.93
CA CYS A 98 2.57 15.22 -2.49
C CYS A 98 3.26 16.07 -1.41
N THR A 99 2.59 16.33 -0.29
CA THR A 99 3.17 17.07 0.85
C THR A 99 4.38 16.36 1.43
N GLU A 100 4.35 15.03 1.45
CA GLU A 100 5.43 14.20 2.01
C GLU A 100 6.56 13.97 0.99
N GLY A 101 6.42 14.48 -0.24
CA GLY A 101 7.46 14.41 -1.27
C GLY A 101 7.58 13.07 -2.01
N VAL A 102 6.59 12.17 -1.88
CA VAL A 102 6.58 10.89 -2.60
C VAL A 102 6.15 11.06 -4.05
N ILE A 103 5.19 11.96 -4.30
CA ILE A 103 4.66 12.25 -5.63
C ILE A 103 4.70 13.75 -5.90
N THR A 104 4.59 14.13 -7.17
CA THR A 104 4.51 15.52 -7.62
C THR A 104 3.27 15.70 -8.48
N LEU A 105 2.62 16.87 -8.33
CA LEU A 105 1.58 17.34 -9.23
C LEU A 105 2.22 18.05 -10.42
N ASN A 106 2.01 17.53 -11.62
CA ASN A 106 2.50 18.11 -12.87
C ASN A 106 1.59 19.26 -13.35
N ALA A 107 2.10 20.06 -14.30
CA ALA A 107 1.37 21.17 -14.90
C ALA A 107 0.08 20.73 -15.62
N ASP A 108 0.04 19.52 -16.16
CA ASP A 108 -1.13 18.92 -16.82
C ASP A 108 -2.17 18.35 -15.83
N LYS A 109 -1.98 18.57 -14.52
CA LYS A 109 -2.83 18.04 -13.42
C LYS A 109 -2.76 16.52 -13.24
N SER A 110 -1.79 15.86 -13.86
CA SER A 110 -1.43 14.49 -13.53
C SER A 110 -0.49 14.44 -12.32
N TYR A 111 -0.41 13.26 -11.73
CA TYR A 111 0.54 12.94 -10.68
C TYR A 111 1.61 12.01 -11.24
N SER A 112 2.84 12.27 -10.83
CA SER A 112 3.99 11.41 -11.11
C SER A 112 4.77 11.16 -9.82
N LEU A 113 5.57 10.11 -9.81
CA LEU A 113 6.48 9.87 -8.70
C LEU A 113 7.52 11.00 -8.63
N HIS A 114 7.87 11.45 -7.43
CA HIS A 114 8.92 12.44 -7.25
C HIS A 114 10.29 11.81 -7.58
N GLU A 115 11.24 12.61 -8.09
CA GLU A 115 12.56 12.10 -8.53
C GLU A 115 13.30 11.34 -7.41
N GLN A 116 13.30 11.88 -6.20
CA GLN A 116 13.87 11.21 -5.02
C GLN A 116 13.19 9.87 -4.70
N ALA A 117 11.87 9.80 -4.87
CA ALA A 117 11.13 8.56 -4.66
C ALA A 117 11.42 7.51 -5.75
N ALA A 118 11.63 7.97 -7.00
CA ALA A 118 12.04 7.11 -8.10
C ALA A 118 13.41 6.46 -7.84
N LYS A 119 14.39 7.25 -7.39
CA LYS A 119 15.73 6.77 -7.02
C LYS A 119 15.68 5.65 -5.98
N VAL A 120 14.88 5.83 -4.92
CA VAL A 120 14.68 4.82 -3.87
C VAL A 120 14.03 3.54 -4.42
N LEU A 121 13.10 3.64 -5.37
CA LEU A 121 12.47 2.48 -6.00
C LEU A 121 13.37 1.74 -6.99
N GLU A 122 14.24 2.45 -7.69
CA GLU A 122 15.23 1.87 -8.62
C GLU A 122 16.39 1.17 -7.90
N GLY A 123 16.54 1.37 -6.58
CA GLY A 123 17.62 0.77 -5.79
C GLY A 123 19.00 1.32 -6.13
N ARG A 124 19.06 2.52 -6.72
CA ARG A 124 20.30 3.27 -6.93
C ARG A 124 20.54 4.15 -5.70
N ASP A 125 21.24 3.56 -4.73
CA ASP A 125 22.01 4.31 -3.73
C ASP A 125 23.33 4.80 -4.37
#